data_AF-A0A3A8IZY1-F1
#
_entry.id   AF-A0A3A8IZY1-F1
#
_cell.length_a   1.000
_cell.length_b   1.000
_cell.length_c   1.000
_cell.angle_alpha   90.00
_cell.angle_beta   90.00
_cell.angle_gamma   90.00
#
_symmetry.space_group_name_H-M   'P 1'
#
loop_
_entity.id
_entity.type
_entity.pdbx_description
1 polymer ?
#
loop_
_entity_poly.entity_id
_entity_poly.type
_entity_poly.pdbx_seq_one_letter_code
_entity_poly.pdbx_strand_id
1 'polypeptide(L)'
;MPVSRALRTLALALGLTGAGCGFLEEEPPPEQLVCRSDAECAAGQVCFVDGCGNPGGDIVVEVQPHPKAGLLAQDFPVDRLRAEQNLELFSPVRLTGTVTRGTATTTDGGTAPIPYRAPIHLLATGDSRLIPGVARRQETTLTPDDGAWVLPVGSGRYTVTLTPVDPALPPLSRDAFVDPSSGGVVAFELPTASRVVTLAGTLVLQGTKRVDADMEVQVLDEFLRPLSQRARVARGTGAFQLVLGAEDAARDTVLLRATPVNAGDLVPWKTFVVEPSGTLPAPLELGDPGAAVKVEGRVLEMDGQTPMAGARVSLQGRVAGGGTFKGVPVLTDAQGRYQLTSLPGVAETPLTLVIVPPPSSRSRLTPQQVAVAAVDTVLPDVTCPERMTVVGSVKNPEGSGPASGVRVVAEPVGALDGYPQPPLGFESPLTTDSNGSFALALDPGEYRLDFLPGENLPRVSRFVTVPAGTADAEVMTLAAFTLSRGRSLSGRITLPPDPALAPDGIAANASVRFFRVVTVGGRPESILLAQTVSDSTGRYSTVLPTR
;
A
#
# COMPACT_ATOMS: atom_id res chain seq x y z
N MET A 1 55.23 -36.09 -14.38
CA MET A 1 55.68 -37.47 -14.05
C MET A 1 56.77 -37.36 -13.00
N PRO A 2 56.89 -38.21 -11.94
CA PRO A 2 56.19 -39.48 -11.58
C PRO A 2 55.15 -39.29 -10.43
N VAL A 3 54.03 -40.05 -10.27
CA VAL A 3 53.82 -41.46 -9.80
C VAL A 3 54.06 -41.57 -8.26
N SER A 4 53.18 -42.02 -7.35
CA SER A 4 51.90 -42.78 -7.39
C SER A 4 51.33 -43.13 -5.99
N ARG A 5 50.06 -43.56 -5.97
CA ARG A 5 49.37 -44.55 -5.07
C ARG A 5 48.96 -44.07 -3.66
N ALA A 6 47.81 -44.44 -3.07
CA ALA A 6 46.82 -45.52 -3.29
C ALA A 6 45.42 -45.06 -2.77
N LEU A 7 44.29 -45.27 -3.47
CA LEU A 7 43.47 -46.51 -3.52
C LEU A 7 42.86 -46.93 -2.17
N ARG A 8 41.55 -46.71 -1.95
CA ARG A 8 40.53 -47.80 -2.01
C ARG A 8 39.11 -47.33 -1.68
N THR A 9 38.24 -47.63 -2.63
CA THR A 9 36.78 -47.79 -2.63
C THR A 9 36.22 -48.68 -1.51
N LEU A 10 34.99 -48.43 -1.06
CA LEU A 10 33.93 -49.45 -1.07
C LEU A 10 32.53 -48.82 -0.98
N ALA A 11 31.67 -49.16 -1.93
CA ALA A 11 30.22 -48.99 -1.86
C ALA A 11 29.62 -50.19 -1.10
N LEU A 12 28.56 -49.98 -0.33
CA LEU A 12 27.60 -51.03 -0.01
C LEU A 12 26.20 -50.43 0.17
N ALA A 13 25.29 -50.85 -0.70
CA ALA A 13 23.85 -50.74 -0.54
C ALA A 13 23.34 -52.08 0.02
N LEU A 14 22.30 -52.03 0.88
CA LEU A 14 21.14 -52.95 0.99
C LEU A 14 20.61 -53.02 2.43
N GLY A 15 19.30 -52.87 2.59
CA GLY A 15 18.59 -53.24 3.82
C GLY A 15 17.21 -52.60 3.98
N LEU A 16 16.19 -53.22 3.38
CA LEU A 16 14.76 -52.89 3.49
C LEU A 16 14.12 -53.44 4.77
N THR A 17 12.99 -52.81 5.14
CA THR A 17 11.82 -53.27 5.94
C THR A 17 11.77 -52.97 7.44
N GLY A 18 10.68 -52.30 7.82
CA GLY A 18 10.22 -52.08 9.19
C GLY A 18 8.99 -51.19 9.18
N ALA A 19 7.83 -51.77 8.87
CA ALA A 19 6.54 -51.10 8.87
C ALA A 19 6.18 -50.57 10.27
N GLY A 20 5.93 -49.28 10.37
CA GLY A 20 5.18 -48.66 11.45
C GLY A 20 4.13 -47.76 10.84
N CYS A 21 2.88 -48.23 10.80
CA CYS A 21 1.72 -47.40 10.49
C CYS A 21 1.54 -46.41 11.65
N GLY A 22 2.15 -45.24 11.54
CA GLY A 22 1.70 -44.05 12.23
C GLY A 22 0.87 -43.26 11.24
N PHE A 23 -0.44 -43.16 11.48
CA PHE A 23 -1.21 -42.03 10.97
C PHE A 23 -0.51 -40.77 11.48
N LEU A 24 0.33 -40.17 10.64
CA LEU A 24 0.61 -38.76 10.78
C LEU A 24 -0.69 -38.10 10.38
N GLU A 25 -1.47 -37.68 11.39
CA GLU A 25 -2.39 -36.57 11.20
C GLU A 25 -1.63 -35.51 10.41
N GLU A 26 -2.11 -35.17 9.21
CA GLU A 26 -1.60 -34.02 8.48
C GLU A 26 -1.65 -32.84 9.43
N GLU A 27 -0.48 -32.43 9.91
CA GLU A 27 -0.30 -31.24 10.70
C GLU A 27 -0.91 -30.10 9.86
N PRO A 28 -1.99 -29.45 10.34
CA PRO A 28 -2.64 -28.41 9.56
C PRO A 28 -1.62 -27.33 9.22
N PRO A 29 -1.68 -26.73 8.02
CA PRO A 29 -0.68 -25.76 7.58
C PRO A 29 -0.52 -24.67 8.67
N PRO A 30 0.72 -24.28 9.00
CA PRO A 30 1.00 -23.49 10.19
C PRO A 30 0.64 -22.02 9.99
N GLU A 31 -0.65 -21.69 10.00
CA GLU A 31 -1.14 -20.29 10.05
C GLU A 31 -2.45 -20.13 10.85
N GLN A 32 -3.05 -21.22 11.36
CA GLN A 32 -4.30 -21.14 12.12
C GLN A 32 -4.04 -20.96 13.62
N LEU A 33 -4.24 -19.72 14.09
CA LEU A 33 -4.51 -19.35 15.49
C LEU A 33 -3.51 -19.87 16.54
N VAL A 34 -2.61 -19.01 17.04
CA VAL A 34 -1.72 -19.31 18.18
C VAL A 34 -2.49 -19.69 19.45
N CYS A 35 -3.73 -19.20 19.59
CA CYS A 35 -4.69 -19.56 20.63
C CYS A 35 -6.12 -19.34 20.11
N ARG A 36 -7.11 -20.03 20.70
CA ARG A 36 -8.53 -19.94 20.30
C ARG A 36 -9.42 -19.22 21.31
N SER A 37 -8.98 -19.12 22.56
CA SER A 37 -9.73 -18.46 23.63
C SER A 37 -8.82 -17.95 24.73
N ASP A 38 -9.31 -16.99 25.52
CA ASP A 38 -8.58 -16.48 26.69
C ASP A 38 -8.32 -17.59 27.72
N ALA A 39 -9.13 -18.66 27.74
CA ALA A 39 -8.95 -19.79 28.65
C ALA A 39 -7.66 -20.58 28.38
N GLU A 40 -7.13 -20.54 27.17
CA GLU A 40 -5.86 -21.20 26.78
C GLU A 40 -4.62 -20.40 27.24
N CYS A 41 -4.81 -19.14 27.63
CA CYS A 41 -3.71 -18.27 28.05
C CYS A 41 -3.48 -18.35 29.57
N ALA A 42 -2.32 -17.87 30.05
CA ALA A 42 -2.06 -17.77 31.50
C ALA A 42 -2.84 -16.60 32.15
N ALA A 43 -3.04 -16.65 33.46
CA ALA A 43 -3.76 -15.61 34.20
C ALA A 43 -3.24 -14.19 33.85
N GLY A 44 -4.18 -13.27 33.56
CA GLY A 44 -3.86 -11.90 33.12
C GLY A 44 -3.49 -11.76 31.63
N GLN A 45 -3.51 -12.82 30.83
CA GLN A 45 -3.28 -12.77 29.39
C GLN A 45 -4.55 -13.03 28.57
N VAL A 46 -4.72 -12.31 27.47
CA VAL A 46 -5.82 -12.46 26.50
C VAL A 46 -5.26 -13.09 25.22
N CYS A 47 -6.11 -13.80 24.49
CA CYS A 47 -5.76 -14.44 23.24
C CYS A 47 -5.82 -13.47 22.04
N PHE A 48 -4.67 -13.00 21.57
CA PHE A 48 -4.53 -12.14 20.40
C PHE A 48 -4.13 -12.95 19.15
N VAL A 49 -3.91 -12.26 18.01
CA VAL A 49 -3.47 -12.90 16.75
C VAL A 49 -2.04 -13.41 16.83
N ASP A 50 -1.20 -12.74 17.63
CA ASP A 50 0.20 -13.04 17.91
C ASP A 50 0.36 -14.01 19.09
N GLY A 51 -0.75 -14.48 19.68
CA GLY A 51 -0.79 -15.41 20.79
C GLY A 51 -1.27 -14.81 22.10
N CYS A 52 -0.95 -15.49 23.20
CA CYS A 52 -1.33 -15.07 24.54
C CYS A 52 -0.50 -13.88 25.02
N GLY A 53 -1.15 -12.76 25.34
CA GLY A 53 -0.45 -11.53 25.70
C GLY A 53 -1.17 -10.68 26.74
N ASN A 54 -0.44 -9.77 27.38
CA ASN A 54 -1.03 -8.80 28.31
C ASN A 54 -1.98 -7.85 27.55
N PRO A 55 -3.27 -7.75 27.92
CA PRO A 55 -4.22 -6.87 27.23
C PRO A 55 -3.95 -5.37 27.40
N GLY A 56 -3.10 -4.98 28.35
CA GLY A 56 -2.64 -3.59 28.51
C GLY A 56 -1.22 -3.32 28.05
N GLY A 57 -0.55 -4.29 27.43
CA GLY A 57 0.78 -4.10 26.83
C GLY A 57 0.68 -3.62 25.39
N ASP A 58 1.71 -2.88 24.96
CA ASP A 58 1.93 -2.47 23.56
C ASP A 58 0.76 -1.71 22.94
N ILE A 59 0.06 -0.92 23.77
CA ILE A 59 -1.08 -0.11 23.34
C ILE A 59 -0.60 1.25 22.85
N VAL A 60 -1.07 1.64 21.68
CA VAL A 60 -0.87 2.98 21.12
C VAL A 60 -2.23 3.58 20.78
N VAL A 61 -2.43 4.85 21.10
CA VAL A 61 -3.66 5.58 20.79
C VAL A 61 -3.37 6.63 19.73
N GLU A 62 -4.10 6.55 18.62
CA GLU A 62 -4.17 7.63 17.63
C GLU A 62 -5.36 8.53 17.97
N VAL A 63 -5.12 9.82 18.09
CA VAL A 63 -6.17 10.84 18.24
C VAL A 63 -6.11 11.81 17.07
N GLN A 64 -7.25 11.97 16.39
CA GLN A 64 -7.39 12.86 15.25
C GLN A 64 -8.53 13.86 15.52
N PRO A 65 -8.22 15.12 15.90
CA PRO A 65 -9.23 16.05 16.41
C PRO A 65 -10.11 16.64 15.31
N HIS A 66 -9.50 17.30 14.33
CA HIS A 66 -10.23 18.00 13.28
C HIS A 66 -9.37 18.14 12.00
N PRO A 67 -9.36 17.12 11.13
CA PRO A 67 -8.46 17.08 9.98
C PRO A 67 -8.65 18.22 9.01
N LYS A 68 -9.92 18.61 8.76
CA LYS A 68 -10.25 19.73 7.86
C LYS A 68 -9.73 21.08 8.36
N ALA A 69 -9.45 21.20 9.66
CA ALA A 69 -8.91 22.41 10.27
C ALA A 69 -7.38 22.32 10.49
N GLY A 70 -6.72 21.29 9.93
CA GLY A 70 -5.28 21.06 10.09
C GLY A 70 -4.87 20.41 11.41
N LEU A 71 -5.83 20.05 12.27
CA LEU A 71 -5.59 19.25 13.48
C LEU A 71 -5.54 17.76 13.09
N LEU A 72 -4.36 17.31 12.71
CA LEU A 72 -4.10 15.98 12.22
C LEU A 72 -3.78 15.00 13.36
N ALA A 73 -3.62 13.73 12.99
CA ALA A 73 -3.44 12.64 13.94
C ALA A 73 -2.15 12.78 14.77
N GLN A 74 -2.29 12.49 16.07
CA GLN A 74 -1.21 12.39 17.06
C GLN A 74 -1.25 11.01 17.70
N ASP A 75 -0.09 10.38 17.84
CA ASP A 75 0.03 9.02 18.36
C ASP A 75 0.67 9.03 19.76
N PHE A 76 0.09 8.29 20.70
CA PHE A 76 0.53 8.24 22.09
C PHE A 76 0.72 6.79 22.54
N PRO A 77 1.88 6.40 23.10
CA PRO A 77 1.99 5.11 23.76
C PRO A 77 1.18 5.15 25.07
N VAL A 78 0.54 4.04 25.41
CA VAL A 78 -0.19 3.87 26.67
C VAL A 78 0.52 2.81 27.52
N ASP A 79 1.33 3.29 28.45
CA ASP A 79 2.14 2.42 29.33
C ASP A 79 1.27 1.56 30.26
N ARG A 80 0.12 2.10 30.70
CA ARG A 80 -0.81 1.40 31.58
C ARG A 80 -2.24 1.85 31.29
N LEU A 81 -3.06 0.90 30.85
CA LEU A 81 -4.50 1.10 30.71
C LEU A 81 -5.17 1.34 32.07
N ARG A 82 -5.92 2.44 32.16
CA ARG A 82 -6.72 2.85 33.33
C ARG A 82 -8.19 2.93 32.94
N ALA A 83 -9.10 2.87 33.92
CA ALA A 83 -10.53 3.06 33.65
C ALA A 83 -10.86 4.47 33.13
N GLU A 84 -10.07 5.46 33.57
CA GLU A 84 -10.08 6.83 33.06
C GLU A 84 -8.73 7.14 32.40
N GLN A 85 -8.75 7.41 31.10
CA GLN A 85 -7.60 7.66 30.25
C GLN A 85 -7.74 9.03 29.58
N ASN A 86 -7.37 10.08 30.30
CA ASN A 86 -7.38 11.43 29.74
C ASN A 86 -6.19 11.60 28.77
N LEU A 87 -6.45 12.26 27.65
CA LEU A 87 -5.49 12.47 26.57
C LEU A 87 -5.32 13.97 26.35
N GLU A 88 -4.13 14.47 26.67
CA GLU A 88 -3.76 15.85 26.42
C GLU A 88 -3.03 15.91 25.08
N LEU A 89 -3.67 16.50 24.10
CA LEU A 89 -3.09 16.71 22.79
C LEU A 89 -2.16 17.91 22.81
N PHE A 90 -1.23 17.91 21.88
CA PHE A 90 -0.41 19.08 21.62
C PHE A 90 -1.11 20.02 20.63
N SER A 91 -0.63 21.26 20.54
CA SER A 91 -0.96 22.21 19.48
C SER A 91 -0.82 21.58 18.09
N PRO A 92 -1.46 22.14 17.04
CA PRO A 92 -1.38 21.57 15.70
C PRO A 92 0.05 21.19 15.31
N VAL A 93 0.26 19.90 15.07
CA VAL A 93 1.56 19.35 14.73
C VAL A 93 1.93 19.85 13.33
N ARG A 94 3.12 20.44 13.23
CA ARG A 94 3.59 21.12 12.01
C ARG A 94 4.97 20.61 11.63
N LEU A 95 5.15 20.41 10.34
CA LEU A 95 6.46 20.34 9.73
C LEU A 95 6.80 21.75 9.25
N THR A 96 7.85 22.31 9.82
CA THR A 96 8.40 23.60 9.37
C THR A 96 9.61 23.33 8.50
N GLY A 97 9.85 24.21 7.54
CA GLY A 97 11.07 24.11 6.78
C GLY A 97 11.56 25.41 6.20
N THR A 98 12.79 25.35 5.74
CA THR A 98 13.48 26.46 5.09
C THR A 98 13.99 26.03 3.73
N VAL A 99 13.96 26.94 2.77
CA VAL A 99 14.44 26.74 1.42
C VAL A 99 15.34 27.89 1.05
N THR A 100 16.58 27.59 0.73
CA THR A 100 17.59 28.57 0.35
C THR A 100 18.19 28.21 -1.00
N ARG A 101 18.83 29.19 -1.65
CA ARG A 101 19.52 28.99 -2.92
C ARG A 101 20.75 29.87 -3.00
N GLY A 102 21.92 29.28 -2.75
CA GLY A 102 23.19 30.00 -2.74
C GLY A 102 23.37 30.91 -1.52
N THR A 103 24.40 31.74 -1.56
CA THR A 103 24.80 32.63 -0.45
C THR A 103 25.09 34.04 -0.94
N ALA A 104 24.85 35.03 -0.07
CA ALA A 104 25.18 36.44 -0.29
C ALA A 104 26.13 36.93 0.81
N THR A 105 26.97 37.91 0.49
CA THR A 105 27.87 38.55 1.47
C THR A 105 27.07 39.45 2.42
N THR A 106 27.31 39.33 3.72
CA THR A 106 26.68 40.18 4.74
C THR A 106 27.46 41.49 4.93
N THR A 107 26.84 42.49 5.56
CA THR A 107 27.46 43.80 5.85
C THR A 107 28.74 43.70 6.68
N ASP A 108 28.86 42.65 7.49
CA ASP A 108 30.02 42.39 8.34
C ASP A 108 31.11 41.56 7.62
N GLY A 109 30.97 41.35 6.31
CA GLY A 109 31.90 40.57 5.49
C GLY A 109 31.73 39.05 5.59
N GLY A 110 30.70 38.56 6.27
CA GLY A 110 30.33 37.14 6.32
C GLY A 110 29.52 36.68 5.10
N THR A 111 29.03 35.44 5.11
CA THR A 111 28.09 34.93 4.10
C THR A 111 26.81 34.41 4.76
N ALA A 112 25.67 34.68 4.12
CA ALA A 112 24.35 34.23 4.57
C ALA A 112 23.61 33.51 3.42
N PRO A 113 22.84 32.45 3.70
CA PRO A 113 21.99 31.82 2.70
C PRO A 113 20.98 32.79 2.11
N ILE A 114 20.75 32.71 0.79
CA ILE A 114 19.71 33.51 0.13
C ILE A 114 18.39 32.74 0.20
N PRO A 115 17.32 33.31 0.77
CA PRO A 115 16.03 32.65 0.87
C PRO A 115 15.36 32.49 -0.50
N TYR A 116 14.81 31.30 -0.76
CA TYR A 116 14.08 31.02 -2.00
C TYR A 116 12.60 31.45 -1.86
N ARG A 117 12.13 32.31 -2.78
CA ARG A 117 10.81 32.98 -2.66
C ARG A 117 9.85 32.66 -3.82
N ALA A 118 10.15 31.66 -4.64
CA ALA A 118 9.26 31.24 -5.73
C ALA A 118 8.43 30.02 -5.31
N PRO A 119 7.32 29.72 -6.02
CA PRO A 119 6.43 28.63 -5.66
C PRO A 119 7.14 27.26 -5.64
N ILE A 120 6.80 26.46 -4.64
CA ILE A 120 7.24 25.08 -4.49
C ILE A 120 6.04 24.17 -4.29
N HIS A 121 6.16 22.95 -4.80
CA HIS A 121 5.28 21.84 -4.49
C HIS A 121 5.94 20.96 -3.41
N LEU A 122 5.20 20.64 -2.37
CA LEU A 122 5.65 19.82 -1.25
C LEU A 122 4.79 18.56 -1.18
N LEU A 123 5.45 17.40 -1.21
CA LEU A 123 4.85 16.11 -0.96
C LEU A 123 5.55 15.50 0.27
N ALA A 124 4.81 15.36 1.36
CA ALA A 124 5.26 14.65 2.55
C ALA A 124 4.56 13.28 2.60
N THR A 125 5.32 12.22 2.38
CA THR A 125 4.86 10.83 2.51
C THR A 125 5.59 10.18 3.66
N GLY A 126 4.87 9.50 4.53
CA GLY A 126 5.45 8.95 5.74
C GLY A 126 4.54 7.93 6.39
N ASP A 127 4.88 7.56 7.61
CA ASP A 127 4.16 6.59 8.41
C ASP A 127 4.15 7.00 9.88
N SER A 128 3.18 6.50 10.64
CA SER A 128 3.23 6.61 12.09
C SER A 128 4.49 5.93 12.64
N ARG A 129 5.16 6.56 13.60
CA ARG A 129 6.31 5.98 14.30
C ARG A 129 5.92 4.91 15.31
N LEU A 130 4.69 4.98 15.80
CA LEU A 130 4.21 4.12 16.88
C LEU A 130 3.23 3.06 16.38
N ILE A 131 2.59 3.27 15.23
CA ILE A 131 1.56 2.38 14.70
C ILE A 131 1.98 1.85 13.32
N PRO A 132 2.57 0.64 13.25
CA PRO A 132 2.97 0.04 11.98
C PRO A 132 1.81 -0.03 10.97
N GLY A 133 2.12 0.23 9.69
CA GLY A 133 1.16 0.19 8.59
C GLY A 133 0.25 1.43 8.45
N VAL A 134 0.30 2.38 9.40
CA VAL A 134 -0.48 3.63 9.29
C VAL A 134 0.29 4.64 8.45
N ALA A 135 -0.04 4.67 7.16
CA ALA A 135 0.51 5.64 6.22
C ALA A 135 0.00 7.07 6.47
N ARG A 136 0.88 8.04 6.27
CA ARG A 136 0.66 9.48 6.34
C ARG A 136 0.99 10.08 4.98
N ARG A 137 0.11 10.92 4.44
CA ARG A 137 0.40 11.67 3.22
C ARG A 137 -0.18 13.07 3.30
N GLN A 138 0.63 14.06 2.96
CA GLN A 138 0.19 15.43 2.76
C GLN A 138 0.86 16.05 1.54
N GLU A 139 0.09 16.84 0.81
CA GLU A 139 0.51 17.44 -0.46
C GLU A 139 -0.02 18.86 -0.56
N THR A 140 0.85 19.81 -0.92
CA THR A 140 0.46 21.20 -1.11
C THR A 140 1.39 21.93 -2.07
N THR A 141 0.90 23.04 -2.62
CA THR A 141 1.72 24.00 -3.37
C THR A 141 1.63 25.35 -2.67
N LEU A 142 2.78 25.93 -2.33
CA LEU A 142 2.86 27.19 -1.60
C LEU A 142 4.04 28.04 -2.09
N THR A 143 4.02 29.33 -1.74
CA THR A 143 5.18 30.21 -1.89
C THR A 143 5.80 30.42 -0.52
N PRO A 144 7.09 30.06 -0.31
CA PRO A 144 7.74 30.26 0.98
C PRO A 144 7.79 31.75 1.35
N ASP A 145 7.51 32.05 2.62
CA ASP A 145 7.66 33.39 3.18
C ASP A 145 9.10 33.57 3.66
N ASP A 146 9.86 34.38 2.93
CA ASP A 146 11.31 34.53 3.13
C ASP A 146 12.08 33.20 3.22
N GLY A 147 11.73 32.24 2.36
CA GLY A 147 12.31 30.90 2.36
C GLY A 147 11.74 29.96 3.42
N ALA A 148 10.98 30.46 4.39
CA ALA A 148 10.31 29.64 5.40
C ALA A 148 8.94 29.16 4.93
N TRP A 149 8.53 27.97 5.37
CA TRP A 149 7.21 27.42 5.12
C TRP A 149 6.77 26.51 6.27
N VAL A 150 5.46 26.27 6.33
CA VAL A 150 4.83 25.45 7.37
C VAL A 150 3.76 24.58 6.73
N LEU A 151 3.80 23.28 7.05
CA LEU A 151 2.85 22.28 6.58
C LEU A 151 2.23 21.56 7.80
N PRO A 152 0.90 21.61 8.00
CA PRO A 152 0.26 20.74 8.99
C PRO A 152 0.42 19.28 8.56
N VAL A 153 0.95 18.45 9.46
CA VAL A 153 1.11 17.00 9.25
C VAL A 153 0.76 16.25 10.54
N GLY A 154 0.45 14.96 10.47
CA GLY A 154 0.33 14.14 11.68
C GLY A 154 1.70 13.80 12.27
N SER A 155 1.77 13.30 13.50
CA SER A 155 3.02 12.76 14.05
C SER A 155 3.50 11.55 13.25
N GLY A 156 4.81 11.45 13.04
CA GLY A 156 5.36 10.37 12.22
C GLY A 156 6.77 10.59 11.73
N ARG A 157 7.23 9.65 10.90
CA ARG A 157 8.43 9.77 10.09
C ARG A 157 8.01 10.06 8.66
N TYR A 158 8.61 11.06 8.03
CA TYR A 158 8.28 11.48 6.68
C TYR A 158 9.53 11.50 5.81
N THR A 159 9.35 11.16 4.54
CA THR A 159 10.19 11.68 3.45
C THR A 159 9.44 12.84 2.82
N VAL A 160 10.09 14.00 2.81
CA VAL A 160 9.57 15.26 2.30
C VAL A 160 10.26 15.54 0.99
N THR A 161 9.49 15.53 -0.10
CA THR A 161 9.96 15.89 -1.43
C THR A 161 9.51 17.31 -1.76
N LEU A 162 10.49 18.19 -1.96
CA LEU A 162 10.29 19.55 -2.46
C LEU A 162 10.56 19.56 -3.97
N THR A 163 9.57 19.97 -4.74
CA THR A 163 9.69 20.16 -6.19
C THR A 163 9.47 21.64 -6.51
N PRO A 164 10.49 22.39 -6.94
CA PRO A 164 10.29 23.76 -7.39
C PRO A 164 9.37 23.81 -8.61
N VAL A 165 8.54 24.84 -8.71
CA VAL A 165 7.75 25.07 -9.94
C VAL A 165 8.66 25.55 -11.08
N ASP A 166 9.82 26.14 -10.76
CA ASP A 166 10.86 26.46 -11.72
C ASP A 166 11.44 25.18 -12.35
N PRO A 167 11.22 24.94 -13.66
CA PRO A 167 11.70 23.73 -14.33
C PRO A 167 13.22 23.70 -14.50
N ALA A 168 13.93 24.78 -14.18
CA ALA A 168 15.40 24.81 -14.18
C ALA A 168 16.02 24.22 -12.90
N LEU A 169 15.21 23.66 -11.99
CA LEU A 169 15.66 23.10 -10.73
C LEU A 169 15.17 21.66 -10.54
N PRO A 170 16.01 20.76 -10.00
CA PRO A 170 15.59 19.41 -9.65
C PRO A 170 14.77 19.41 -8.35
N PRO A 171 13.94 18.37 -8.13
CA PRO A 171 13.36 18.11 -6.83
C PRO A 171 14.43 17.66 -5.84
N LEU A 172 14.16 17.89 -4.55
CA LEU A 172 15.00 17.44 -3.45
C LEU A 172 14.15 16.63 -2.47
N SER A 173 14.70 15.55 -1.92
CA SER A 173 14.04 14.76 -0.88
C SER A 173 14.86 14.75 0.40
N ARG A 174 14.19 14.90 1.55
CA ARG A 174 14.79 14.86 2.88
C ARG A 174 13.88 14.12 3.84
N ASP A 175 14.48 13.33 4.72
CA ASP A 175 13.75 12.71 5.81
C ASP A 175 13.53 13.74 6.93
N ALA A 176 12.35 13.69 7.55
CA ALA A 176 11.99 14.50 8.69
C ALA A 176 11.24 13.65 9.72
N PHE A 177 11.51 13.93 10.99
CA PHE A 177 10.75 13.38 12.11
C PHE A 177 9.85 14.47 12.67
N VAL A 178 8.60 14.11 12.92
CA VAL A 178 7.61 15.03 13.43
C VAL A 178 7.08 14.47 14.74
N ASP A 179 7.52 15.09 15.83
CA ASP A 179 7.07 14.75 17.17
C ASP A 179 5.85 15.59 17.55
N PRO A 180 4.86 15.03 18.28
CA PRO A 180 3.65 15.77 18.66
C PRO A 180 3.95 17.08 19.41
N SER A 181 4.98 17.11 20.26
CA SER A 181 5.28 18.24 21.14
C SER A 181 6.09 19.36 20.49
N SER A 182 7.00 19.02 19.57
CA SER A 182 7.94 19.97 18.96
C SER A 182 7.73 20.17 17.45
N GLY A 183 6.88 19.36 16.81
CA GLY A 183 6.78 19.30 15.37
C GLY A 183 8.02 18.69 14.72
N GLY A 184 8.22 19.00 13.44
CA GLY A 184 9.43 18.64 12.69
C GLY A 184 10.05 19.83 11.99
N VAL A 185 11.34 19.73 11.68
CA VAL A 185 12.09 20.74 10.93
C VAL A 185 12.82 20.07 9.77
N VAL A 186 12.80 20.70 8.60
CA VAL A 186 13.57 20.26 7.43
C VAL A 186 14.14 21.46 6.69
N ALA A 187 15.38 21.33 6.20
CA ALA A 187 16.03 22.38 5.42
C ALA A 187 16.38 21.85 4.03
N PHE A 188 16.12 22.68 3.02
CA PHE A 188 16.44 22.42 1.63
C PHE A 188 17.38 23.50 1.10
N GLU A 189 18.50 23.09 0.52
CA GLU A 189 19.37 23.97 -0.24
C GLU A 189 19.24 23.62 -1.71
N LEU A 190 18.57 24.50 -2.47
CA LEU A 190 18.42 24.35 -3.91
C LEU A 190 19.75 24.63 -4.60
N PRO A 191 20.11 23.83 -5.62
CA PRO A 191 21.36 24.05 -6.34
C PRO A 191 21.37 25.40 -7.06
N THR A 192 22.54 26.04 -7.06
CA THR A 192 22.80 27.22 -7.88
C THR A 192 22.97 26.81 -9.34
N ALA A 193 22.93 27.78 -10.26
CA ALA A 193 23.09 27.52 -11.69
C ALA A 193 24.41 26.80 -12.06
N SER A 194 25.46 26.94 -11.25
CA SER A 194 26.74 26.25 -11.43
C SER A 194 26.77 24.82 -10.89
N ARG A 195 25.74 24.41 -10.13
CA ARG A 195 25.61 23.09 -9.50
C ARG A 195 24.44 22.27 -10.05
N VAL A 196 23.92 22.67 -11.21
CA VAL A 196 22.94 21.89 -11.97
C VAL A 196 23.56 21.40 -13.27
N VAL A 197 23.16 20.21 -13.68
CA VAL A 197 23.52 19.62 -14.98
C VAL A 197 22.24 19.37 -15.75
N THR A 198 22.23 19.76 -17.02
CA THR A 198 21.10 19.48 -17.92
C THR A 198 21.35 18.17 -18.65
N LEU A 199 20.46 17.20 -18.45
CA LEU A 199 20.39 15.98 -19.23
C LEU A 199 19.43 16.20 -20.39
N ALA A 200 19.94 16.11 -21.61
CA ALA A 200 19.14 16.27 -22.82
C ALA A 200 19.13 14.98 -23.64
N GLY A 201 18.01 14.69 -24.29
CA GLY A 201 17.89 13.51 -25.12
C GLY A 201 16.72 13.59 -26.08
N THR A 202 16.58 12.54 -26.89
CA THR A 202 15.44 12.36 -27.78
C THR A 202 14.77 11.03 -27.48
N LEU A 203 13.47 11.03 -27.24
CA LEU A 203 12.65 9.83 -27.11
C LEU A 203 12.00 9.54 -28.48
N VAL A 204 12.18 8.33 -28.97
CA VAL A 204 11.59 7.84 -30.21
C VAL A 204 10.86 6.54 -29.98
N LEU A 205 9.94 6.21 -30.88
CA LEU A 205 9.29 4.91 -30.86
C LEU A 205 10.26 3.82 -31.33
N GLN A 206 10.82 3.98 -32.52
CA GLN A 206 11.83 3.07 -33.10
C GLN A 206 12.59 3.77 -34.24
N GLY A 207 13.92 3.72 -34.25
CA GLY A 207 14.74 4.38 -35.27
C GLY A 207 14.41 5.87 -35.37
N THR A 208 13.93 6.32 -36.52
CA THR A 208 13.52 7.72 -36.74
C THR A 208 12.03 7.98 -36.48
N LYS A 209 11.24 6.94 -36.17
CA LYS A 209 9.79 7.04 -35.91
C LYS A 209 9.56 7.70 -34.55
N ARG A 210 8.83 8.81 -34.55
CA ARG A 210 8.50 9.57 -33.33
C ARG A 210 7.38 8.90 -32.56
N VAL A 211 7.29 9.22 -31.27
CA VAL A 211 6.17 8.86 -30.42
C VAL A 211 5.02 9.83 -30.68
N ASP A 212 3.87 9.34 -31.11
CA ASP A 212 2.66 10.15 -31.33
C ASP A 212 1.72 10.10 -30.11
N ALA A 213 2.25 10.51 -28.96
CA ALA A 213 1.52 10.61 -27.70
C ALA A 213 2.17 11.66 -26.81
N ASP A 214 1.43 12.15 -25.81
CA ASP A 214 2.01 13.02 -24.80
C ASP A 214 2.81 12.17 -23.82
N MET A 215 4.14 12.32 -23.87
CA MET A 215 5.05 11.59 -23.00
C MET A 215 5.69 12.52 -21.98
N GLU A 216 5.96 11.97 -20.80
CA GLU A 216 6.83 12.57 -19.80
C GLU A 216 8.03 11.66 -19.55
N VAL A 217 9.16 12.29 -19.22
CA VAL A 217 10.36 11.61 -18.75
C VAL A 217 10.76 12.12 -17.37
N GLN A 218 11.38 11.24 -16.59
CA GLN A 218 11.92 11.58 -15.27
C GLN A 218 13.13 10.70 -14.97
N VAL A 219 14.18 11.29 -14.40
CA VAL A 219 15.30 10.55 -13.83
C VAL A 219 14.96 10.12 -12.40
N LEU A 220 15.26 8.86 -12.10
CA LEU A 220 15.06 8.20 -10.83
C LEU A 220 16.37 7.53 -10.36
N ASP A 221 16.49 7.34 -9.06
CA ASP A 221 17.51 6.48 -8.47
C ASP A 221 17.11 4.99 -8.54
N GLU A 222 17.97 4.11 -8.02
CA GLU A 222 17.76 2.66 -7.95
C GLU A 222 16.54 2.24 -7.11
N PHE A 223 16.07 3.12 -6.23
CA PHE A 223 14.86 2.95 -5.41
C PHE A 223 13.64 3.64 -6.03
N LEU A 224 13.73 4.07 -7.29
CA LEU A 224 12.68 4.78 -8.03
C LEU A 224 12.30 6.15 -7.45
N ARG A 225 13.16 6.77 -6.62
CA ARG A 225 12.97 8.12 -6.10
C ARG A 225 13.37 9.16 -7.15
N PRO A 226 12.63 10.27 -7.27
CA PRO A 226 12.89 11.27 -8.30
C PRO A 226 14.19 12.04 -8.04
N LEU A 227 15.06 12.08 -9.04
CA LEU A 227 16.30 12.88 -9.09
C LEU A 227 16.15 14.11 -10.00
N SER A 228 15.15 14.11 -10.87
CA SER A 228 14.81 15.24 -11.74
C SER A 228 13.32 15.56 -11.65
N GLN A 229 12.96 16.74 -12.13
CA GLN A 229 11.59 17.10 -12.45
C GLN A 229 11.03 16.17 -13.52
N ARG A 230 9.69 16.13 -13.63
CA ARG A 230 9.06 15.53 -14.82
C ARG A 230 9.14 16.55 -15.96
N ALA A 231 9.61 16.11 -17.11
CA ALA A 231 9.65 16.94 -18.31
C ALA A 231 8.80 16.35 -19.42
N ARG A 232 8.06 17.22 -20.10
CA ARG A 232 7.31 16.86 -21.30
C ARG A 232 8.27 16.60 -22.45
N VAL A 233 8.00 15.54 -23.20
CA VAL A 233 8.68 15.25 -24.46
C VAL A 233 8.02 16.08 -25.56
N ALA A 234 8.81 16.84 -26.32
CA ALA A 234 8.30 17.63 -27.43
C ALA A 234 7.82 16.71 -28.56
N ARG A 235 6.50 16.60 -28.77
CA ARG A 235 5.89 15.69 -29.77
C ARG A 235 6.51 15.82 -31.17
N GLY A 236 6.82 17.04 -31.59
CA GLY A 236 7.39 17.33 -32.91
C GLY A 236 8.84 16.90 -33.11
N THR A 237 9.61 16.61 -32.06
CA THR A 237 11.04 16.28 -32.19
C THR A 237 11.45 15.04 -31.39
N GLY A 238 10.65 14.64 -30.39
CA GLY A 238 11.04 13.68 -29.37
C GLY A 238 11.97 14.28 -28.32
N ALA A 239 12.34 15.56 -28.42
CA ALA A 239 13.34 16.15 -27.53
C ALA A 239 12.79 16.33 -26.11
N PHE A 240 13.65 16.12 -25.12
CA PHE A 240 13.37 16.43 -23.72
C PHE A 240 14.63 17.01 -23.06
N GLN A 241 14.41 17.75 -21.97
CA GLN A 241 15.46 18.26 -21.10
C GLN A 241 15.06 18.06 -19.64
N LEU A 242 15.99 17.53 -18.87
CA LEU A 242 15.86 17.27 -17.44
C LEU A 242 17.00 17.98 -16.72
N VAL A 243 16.77 18.40 -15.48
CA VAL A 243 17.80 19.03 -14.66
C VAL A 243 18.09 18.11 -13.49
N LEU A 244 19.38 17.90 -13.23
CA LEU A 244 19.89 17.13 -12.09
C LEU A 244 20.78 18.01 -11.22
N GLY A 245 20.90 17.67 -9.94
CA GLY A 245 21.97 18.18 -9.11
C GLY A 245 23.33 17.65 -9.57
N ALA A 246 24.40 18.41 -9.36
CA ALA A 246 25.75 17.99 -9.77
C ALA A 246 26.18 16.64 -9.18
N GLU A 247 25.78 16.34 -7.94
CA GLU A 247 26.04 15.03 -7.30
C GLU A 247 25.28 13.90 -7.99
N ASP A 248 24.02 14.12 -8.36
CA ASP A 248 23.21 13.12 -9.06
C ASP A 248 23.72 12.89 -10.48
N ALA A 249 24.24 13.94 -11.14
CA ALA A 249 24.86 13.88 -12.45
C ALA A 249 26.28 13.28 -12.44
N ALA A 250 26.88 13.11 -11.26
CA ALA A 250 28.18 12.46 -11.09
C ALA A 250 28.07 10.94 -10.89
N ARG A 251 26.85 10.39 -10.81
CA ARG A 251 26.64 8.93 -10.77
C ARG A 251 27.02 8.29 -12.10
N ASP A 252 27.53 7.06 -12.03
CA ASP A 252 27.86 6.27 -13.23
C ASP A 252 26.62 6.02 -14.10
N THR A 253 25.50 5.69 -13.47
CA THR A 253 24.23 5.46 -14.17
C THR A 253 23.04 5.92 -13.32
N VAL A 254 21.94 6.22 -14.00
CA VAL A 254 20.63 6.53 -13.42
C VAL A 254 19.52 5.84 -14.21
N LEU A 255 18.32 5.75 -13.61
CA LEU A 255 17.14 5.22 -14.29
C LEU A 255 16.35 6.37 -14.91
N LEU A 256 16.19 6.40 -16.23
CA LEU A 256 15.29 7.33 -16.90
C LEU A 256 14.01 6.60 -17.27
N ARG A 257 12.88 7.01 -16.67
CA ARG A 257 11.57 6.45 -16.97
C ARG A 257 10.81 7.36 -17.92
N ALA A 258 10.42 6.81 -19.08
CA ALA A 258 9.49 7.43 -20.01
C ALA A 258 8.09 6.85 -19.78
N THR A 259 7.08 7.70 -19.63
CA THR A 259 5.70 7.28 -19.30
C THR A 259 4.70 8.12 -20.09
N PRO A 260 3.63 7.52 -20.65
CA PRO A 260 2.55 8.28 -21.27
C PRO A 260 1.83 9.10 -20.20
N VAL A 261 1.43 10.30 -20.56
CA VAL A 261 0.66 11.19 -19.68
C VAL A 261 -0.74 10.63 -19.46
N ASN A 262 -1.33 10.08 -20.52
CA ASN A 262 -2.64 9.44 -20.47
C ASN A 262 -2.51 7.96 -20.79
N ALA A 263 -3.03 7.09 -19.92
CA ALA A 263 -3.04 5.64 -20.18
C ALA A 263 -3.83 5.26 -21.45
N GLY A 264 -4.76 6.11 -21.88
CA GLY A 264 -5.54 5.94 -23.11
C GLY A 264 -4.76 6.20 -24.41
N ASP A 265 -3.54 6.76 -24.35
CA ASP A 265 -2.73 7.04 -25.55
C ASP A 265 -2.10 5.77 -26.16
N LEU A 266 -2.25 4.61 -25.49
CA LEU A 266 -1.82 3.29 -25.98
C LEU A 266 -0.33 3.26 -26.37
N VAL A 267 0.51 3.88 -25.54
CA VAL A 267 1.98 3.82 -25.66
C VAL A 267 2.54 3.15 -24.41
N PRO A 268 3.49 2.20 -24.54
CA PRO A 268 4.09 1.58 -23.37
C PRO A 268 4.98 2.56 -22.61
N TRP A 269 5.11 2.36 -21.31
CA TRP A 269 6.16 3.00 -20.54
C TRP A 269 7.42 2.12 -20.54
N LYS A 270 8.59 2.74 -20.37
CA LYS A 270 9.88 2.04 -20.37
C LYS A 270 10.87 2.74 -19.45
N THR A 271 11.70 1.96 -18.78
CA THR A 271 12.81 2.46 -17.98
C THR A 271 14.12 2.14 -18.71
N PHE A 272 14.98 3.15 -18.81
CA PHE A 272 16.29 3.09 -19.43
C PHE A 272 17.36 3.27 -18.36
N VAL A 273 18.50 2.59 -18.52
CA VAL A 273 19.72 2.90 -17.75
C VAL A 273 20.54 3.84 -18.61
N VAL A 274 20.84 5.04 -18.11
CA VAL A 274 21.55 6.08 -18.87
C VAL A 274 22.67 6.70 -18.05
N GLU A 275 23.68 7.24 -18.72
CA GLU A 275 24.67 8.12 -18.12
C GLU A 275 24.04 9.51 -17.93
N PRO A 276 24.08 10.10 -16.72
CA PRO A 276 23.39 11.36 -16.42
C PRO A 276 24.15 12.63 -16.84
N SER A 277 25.26 12.49 -17.57
CA SER A 277 26.17 13.58 -17.90
C SER A 277 25.92 14.18 -19.30
N GLY A 278 25.01 15.15 -19.37
CA GLY A 278 24.87 16.01 -20.56
C GLY A 278 23.90 15.48 -21.62
N THR A 279 24.31 15.46 -22.89
CA THR A 279 23.42 15.02 -23.98
C THR A 279 23.60 13.54 -24.24
N LEU A 280 22.49 12.78 -24.22
CA LEU A 280 22.52 11.36 -24.52
C LEU A 280 23.02 11.12 -25.95
N PRO A 281 23.97 10.19 -26.16
CA PRO A 281 24.62 9.99 -27.45
C PRO A 281 23.70 9.36 -28.50
N ALA A 282 22.64 8.68 -28.07
CA ALA A 282 21.67 8.02 -28.93
C ALA A 282 20.23 8.31 -28.47
N PRO A 283 19.25 8.29 -29.38
CA PRO A 283 17.83 8.33 -29.01
C PRO A 283 17.46 7.17 -28.09
N LEU A 284 16.56 7.44 -27.14
CA LEU A 284 15.95 6.43 -26.31
C LEU A 284 14.78 5.81 -27.07
N GLU A 285 14.88 4.52 -27.36
CA GLU A 285 13.85 3.81 -28.12
C GLU A 285 12.88 3.07 -27.19
N LEU A 286 11.60 3.43 -27.23
CA LEU A 286 10.55 2.65 -26.57
C LEU A 286 10.47 1.23 -27.15
N GLY A 287 10.78 1.09 -28.45
CA GLY A 287 10.49 -0.07 -29.28
C GLY A 287 9.09 0.06 -29.87
N ASP A 288 8.91 -0.37 -31.12
CA ASP A 288 7.59 -0.32 -31.78
C ASP A 288 6.72 -1.45 -31.23
N PRO A 289 5.62 -1.14 -30.50
CA PRO A 289 4.69 -2.16 -30.04
C PRO A 289 3.76 -2.67 -31.16
N GLY A 290 3.82 -2.07 -32.35
CA GLY A 290 2.86 -2.32 -33.42
C GLY A 290 1.62 -1.45 -33.28
N ALA A 291 0.67 -1.66 -34.19
CA ALA A 291 -0.61 -0.94 -34.15
C ALA A 291 -1.48 -1.43 -32.98
N ALA A 292 -2.26 -0.52 -32.43
CA ALA A 292 -3.31 -0.88 -31.47
C ALA A 292 -4.32 -1.83 -32.12
N VAL A 293 -4.76 -2.82 -31.34
CA VAL A 293 -5.72 -3.84 -31.77
C VAL A 293 -6.91 -3.85 -30.83
N LYS A 294 -8.07 -4.21 -31.36
CA LYS A 294 -9.25 -4.51 -30.55
C LYS A 294 -9.11 -5.91 -30.00
N VAL A 295 -9.37 -6.04 -28.70
CA VAL A 295 -9.46 -7.33 -28.03
C VAL A 295 -10.86 -7.47 -27.48
N GLU A 296 -11.55 -8.48 -27.97
CA GLU A 296 -12.90 -8.81 -27.56
C GLU A 296 -12.89 -10.14 -26.84
N GLY A 297 -13.89 -10.35 -25.99
CA GLY A 297 -14.07 -11.62 -25.32
C GLY A 297 -15.35 -11.60 -24.50
N ARG A 298 -15.58 -12.71 -23.82
CA ARG A 298 -16.72 -12.88 -22.94
C ARG A 298 -16.26 -13.49 -21.63
N VAL A 299 -16.78 -12.95 -20.54
CA VAL A 299 -16.56 -13.46 -19.18
C VAL A 299 -17.82 -14.17 -18.73
N LEU A 300 -17.64 -15.38 -18.22
CA LEU A 300 -18.68 -16.24 -17.70
C LEU A 300 -18.46 -16.43 -16.20
N GLU A 301 -19.57 -16.58 -15.48
CA GLU A 301 -19.58 -17.08 -14.11
C GLU A 301 -19.08 -18.53 -14.06
N MET A 302 -18.87 -19.05 -12.85
CA MET A 302 -18.32 -20.39 -12.61
C MET A 302 -19.02 -21.55 -13.33
N ASP A 303 -20.31 -21.41 -13.66
CA ASP A 303 -21.10 -22.44 -14.35
C ASP A 303 -20.71 -22.59 -15.84
N GLY A 304 -19.88 -21.67 -16.34
CA GLY A 304 -19.46 -21.62 -17.74
C GLY A 304 -20.59 -21.35 -18.72
N GLN A 305 -21.74 -20.85 -18.26
CA GLN A 305 -22.91 -20.57 -19.09
C GLN A 305 -23.46 -19.17 -18.84
N THR A 306 -23.54 -18.76 -17.57
CA THR A 306 -24.09 -17.48 -17.16
C THR A 306 -23.09 -16.37 -17.48
N PRO A 307 -23.46 -15.38 -18.31
CA PRO A 307 -22.59 -14.24 -18.55
C PRO A 307 -22.44 -13.33 -17.33
N MET A 308 -21.22 -12.84 -17.10
CA MET A 308 -20.91 -11.98 -15.95
C MET A 308 -20.98 -10.50 -16.34
N ALA A 309 -22.01 -9.80 -15.90
CA ALA A 309 -22.18 -8.36 -16.16
C ALA A 309 -21.46 -7.48 -15.13
N GLY A 310 -20.87 -6.37 -15.57
CA GLY A 310 -20.22 -5.40 -14.68
C GLY A 310 -18.86 -5.83 -14.11
N ALA A 311 -18.25 -6.88 -14.65
CA ALA A 311 -16.88 -7.26 -14.32
C ALA A 311 -15.89 -6.25 -14.91
N ARG A 312 -14.87 -5.89 -14.14
CA ARG A 312 -13.81 -5.00 -14.60
C ARG A 312 -12.69 -5.81 -15.25
N VAL A 313 -12.45 -5.56 -16.54
CA VAL A 313 -11.48 -6.29 -17.36
C VAL A 313 -10.37 -5.36 -17.81
N SER A 314 -9.12 -5.80 -17.68
CA SER A 314 -7.94 -5.04 -18.15
C SER A 314 -6.83 -5.95 -18.65
N LEU A 315 -5.96 -5.42 -19.51
CA LEU A 315 -4.73 -6.11 -19.93
C LEU A 315 -3.50 -5.39 -19.39
N GLN A 316 -2.53 -6.18 -18.97
CA GLN A 316 -1.23 -5.67 -18.57
C GLN A 316 -0.12 -6.65 -18.93
N GLY A 317 1.09 -6.14 -19.15
CA GLY A 317 2.26 -6.97 -19.39
C GLY A 317 3.26 -6.31 -20.32
N ARG A 318 4.22 -7.10 -20.78
CA ARG A 318 5.23 -6.66 -21.75
C ARG A 318 4.66 -6.76 -23.17
N VAL A 319 4.85 -5.71 -23.94
CA VAL A 319 4.38 -5.65 -25.33
C VAL A 319 5.54 -5.80 -26.30
N ALA A 320 5.24 -5.94 -27.59
CA ALA A 320 6.24 -5.82 -28.64
C ALA A 320 7.07 -4.52 -28.48
N GLY A 321 8.34 -4.55 -28.89
CA GLY A 321 9.29 -3.45 -28.61
C GLY A 321 9.86 -3.44 -27.19
N GLY A 322 9.29 -4.25 -26.28
CA GLY A 322 9.87 -4.56 -24.97
C GLY A 322 9.49 -3.62 -23.83
N GLY A 323 8.65 -2.61 -24.08
CA GLY A 323 8.06 -1.77 -23.04
C GLY A 323 6.92 -2.45 -22.28
N THR A 324 6.47 -1.81 -21.20
CA THR A 324 5.38 -2.31 -20.35
C THR A 324 4.11 -1.54 -20.63
N PHE A 325 3.01 -2.27 -20.82
CA PHE A 325 1.68 -1.75 -21.09
C PHE A 325 0.75 -2.07 -19.92
N LYS A 326 -0.10 -1.10 -19.59
CA LYS A 326 -1.24 -1.28 -18.69
C LYS A 326 -2.43 -0.55 -19.31
N GLY A 327 -3.39 -1.33 -19.80
CA GLY A 327 -4.57 -0.81 -20.46
C GLY A 327 -5.56 -0.16 -19.49
N VAL A 328 -6.44 0.68 -20.04
CA VAL A 328 -7.58 1.23 -19.31
C VAL A 328 -8.59 0.11 -19.07
N PRO A 329 -9.06 -0.08 -17.82
CA PRO A 329 -10.06 -1.11 -17.54
C PRO A 329 -11.41 -0.77 -18.19
N VAL A 330 -12.11 -1.80 -18.66
CA VAL A 330 -13.49 -1.71 -19.18
C VAL A 330 -14.43 -2.57 -18.34
N LEU A 331 -15.74 -2.33 -18.45
CA LEU A 331 -16.76 -3.17 -17.81
C LEU A 331 -17.39 -4.11 -18.83
N THR A 332 -17.69 -5.33 -18.40
CA THR A 332 -18.50 -6.26 -19.19
C THR A 332 -19.97 -5.83 -19.24
N ASP A 333 -20.61 -6.07 -20.38
CA ASP A 333 -22.04 -5.80 -20.59
C ASP A 333 -22.95 -6.90 -19.99
N ALA A 334 -24.26 -6.78 -20.22
CA ALA A 334 -25.26 -7.75 -19.74
C ALA A 334 -25.08 -9.17 -20.33
N GLN A 335 -24.35 -9.30 -21.43
CA GLN A 335 -24.00 -10.58 -22.08
C GLN A 335 -22.59 -11.04 -21.69
N GLY A 336 -21.96 -10.37 -20.72
CA GLY A 336 -20.62 -10.67 -20.22
C GLY A 336 -19.53 -10.31 -21.22
N ARG A 337 -19.86 -9.58 -22.29
CA ARG A 337 -18.89 -9.23 -23.33
C ARG A 337 -18.13 -7.97 -22.96
N TYR A 338 -16.87 -7.93 -23.36
CA TYR A 338 -16.04 -6.74 -23.25
C TYR A 338 -15.35 -6.47 -24.59
N GLN A 339 -15.00 -5.21 -24.80
CA GLN A 339 -14.12 -4.77 -25.86
C GLN A 339 -13.13 -3.78 -25.25
N LEU A 340 -11.84 -4.08 -25.41
CA LEU A 340 -10.76 -3.20 -24.99
C LEU A 340 -9.81 -2.96 -26.14
N THR A 341 -9.07 -1.86 -26.07
CA THR A 341 -7.97 -1.58 -27.00
C THR A 341 -6.66 -1.95 -26.32
N SER A 342 -5.82 -2.72 -27.02
CA SER A 342 -4.53 -3.20 -26.52
C SER A 342 -3.42 -2.97 -27.52
N LEU A 343 -2.20 -3.08 -27.03
CA LEU A 343 -1.02 -3.30 -27.84
C LEU A 343 -0.74 -4.81 -27.99
N PRO A 344 -0.17 -5.26 -29.11
CA PRO A 344 0.29 -6.64 -29.31
C PRO A 344 1.32 -7.08 -28.26
N GLY A 345 1.15 -8.31 -27.78
CA GLY A 345 2.08 -8.97 -26.86
C GLY A 345 3.27 -9.62 -27.58
N VAL A 346 4.22 -10.12 -26.80
CA VAL A 346 5.33 -10.96 -27.28
C VAL A 346 5.05 -12.42 -26.92
N ALA A 347 5.28 -13.34 -27.85
CA ALA A 347 4.93 -14.76 -27.68
C ALA A 347 5.59 -15.41 -26.44
N GLU A 348 6.82 -15.00 -26.10
CA GLU A 348 7.57 -15.51 -24.95
C GLU A 348 7.05 -15.02 -23.60
N THR A 349 6.34 -13.87 -23.58
CA THR A 349 5.78 -13.28 -22.36
C THR A 349 4.37 -12.77 -22.67
N PRO A 350 3.35 -13.65 -22.60
CA PRO A 350 1.97 -13.28 -22.91
C PRO A 350 1.48 -12.16 -21.98
N LEU A 351 0.50 -11.41 -22.45
CA LEU A 351 -0.17 -10.42 -21.61
C LEU A 351 -1.04 -11.14 -20.58
N THR A 352 -1.28 -10.48 -19.46
CA THR A 352 -2.21 -10.95 -18.44
C THR A 352 -3.52 -10.18 -18.56
N LEU A 353 -4.60 -10.90 -18.88
CA LEU A 353 -5.98 -10.46 -18.71
C LEU A 353 -6.32 -10.56 -17.22
N VAL A 354 -6.62 -9.43 -16.60
CA VAL A 354 -7.05 -9.36 -15.21
C VAL A 354 -8.54 -9.07 -15.20
N ILE A 355 -9.32 -10.03 -14.71
CA ILE A 355 -10.76 -9.92 -14.54
C ILE A 355 -11.05 -9.78 -13.04
N VAL A 356 -11.70 -8.69 -12.68
CA VAL A 356 -12.18 -8.42 -11.32
C VAL A 356 -13.71 -8.49 -11.34
N PRO A 357 -14.31 -9.57 -10.82
CA PRO A 357 -15.76 -9.70 -10.75
C PRO A 357 -16.42 -8.60 -9.91
N PRO A 358 -17.68 -8.23 -10.19
CA PRO A 358 -18.42 -7.31 -9.35
C PRO A 358 -18.65 -7.91 -7.94
N PRO A 359 -18.88 -7.09 -6.90
CA PRO A 359 -19.15 -7.57 -5.54
C PRO A 359 -20.29 -8.60 -5.44
N SER A 360 -21.30 -8.50 -6.30
CA SER A 360 -22.47 -9.40 -6.33
C SER A 360 -22.20 -10.76 -6.97
N SER A 361 -21.09 -10.94 -7.70
CA SER A 361 -20.75 -12.22 -8.33
C SER A 361 -20.14 -13.16 -7.30
N ARG A 362 -20.37 -14.47 -7.47
CA ARG A 362 -19.70 -15.53 -6.69
C ARG A 362 -18.34 -15.90 -7.27
N SER A 363 -18.05 -15.50 -8.51
CA SER A 363 -16.78 -15.78 -9.16
C SER A 363 -15.66 -14.93 -8.59
N ARG A 364 -14.43 -15.47 -8.67
CA ARG A 364 -13.22 -14.87 -8.13
C ARG A 364 -12.42 -14.07 -9.15
N LEU A 365 -11.58 -13.19 -8.62
CA LEU A 365 -10.54 -12.51 -9.37
C LEU A 365 -9.72 -13.53 -10.15
N THR A 366 -9.65 -13.33 -11.47
CA THR A 366 -9.04 -14.29 -12.39
C THR A 366 -7.96 -13.59 -13.23
N PRO A 367 -6.67 -13.89 -13.00
CA PRO A 367 -5.61 -13.57 -13.93
C PRO A 367 -5.49 -14.68 -14.98
N GLN A 368 -5.50 -14.32 -16.26
CA GLN A 368 -5.34 -15.27 -17.37
C GLN A 368 -4.28 -14.79 -18.35
N GLN A 369 -3.34 -15.67 -18.69
CA GLN A 369 -2.39 -15.39 -19.77
C GLN A 369 -3.10 -15.46 -21.11
N VAL A 370 -2.92 -14.43 -21.94
CA VAL A 370 -3.54 -14.31 -23.25
C VAL A 370 -2.54 -13.85 -24.29
N ALA A 371 -2.63 -14.44 -25.48
CA ALA A 371 -1.87 -14.00 -26.64
C ALA A 371 -2.67 -12.92 -27.38
N VAL A 372 -2.13 -11.71 -27.45
CA VAL A 372 -2.70 -10.61 -28.23
C VAL A 372 -1.82 -10.41 -29.46
N ALA A 373 -2.34 -10.77 -30.62
CA ALA A 373 -1.63 -10.67 -31.90
C ALA A 373 -1.68 -9.24 -32.45
N ALA A 374 -0.94 -8.98 -33.53
CA ALA A 374 -0.96 -7.70 -34.27
C ALA A 374 -2.19 -7.52 -35.17
N VAL A 375 -3.31 -8.17 -34.81
CA VAL A 375 -4.61 -8.09 -35.47
C VAL A 375 -5.70 -8.09 -34.41
N ASP A 376 -6.88 -7.56 -34.74
CA ASP A 376 -8.06 -7.64 -33.87
C ASP A 376 -8.28 -9.10 -33.45
N THR A 377 -8.37 -9.31 -32.14
CA THR A 377 -8.34 -10.63 -31.52
C THR A 377 -9.62 -10.85 -30.72
N VAL A 378 -10.32 -11.93 -31.01
CA VAL A 378 -11.37 -12.45 -30.15
C VAL A 378 -10.74 -13.52 -29.27
N LEU A 379 -10.67 -13.25 -27.97
CA LEU A 379 -10.20 -14.19 -26.98
C LEU A 379 -11.28 -15.26 -26.71
N PRO A 380 -10.87 -16.48 -26.33
CA PRO A 380 -11.82 -17.48 -25.87
C PRO A 380 -12.59 -16.99 -24.65
N ASP A 381 -13.80 -17.51 -24.46
CA ASP A 381 -14.60 -17.25 -23.27
C ASP A 381 -13.80 -17.63 -22.02
N VAL A 382 -13.84 -16.74 -21.03
CA VAL A 382 -13.16 -16.93 -19.75
C VAL A 382 -14.19 -17.25 -18.69
N THR A 383 -14.15 -18.48 -18.18
CA THR A 383 -14.93 -18.89 -17.02
C THR A 383 -14.16 -18.53 -15.75
N CYS A 384 -14.70 -17.60 -14.97
CA CYS A 384 -14.10 -17.24 -13.69
C CYS A 384 -14.52 -18.27 -12.63
N PRO A 385 -13.56 -18.96 -11.98
CA PRO A 385 -13.89 -19.94 -10.94
C PRO A 385 -14.61 -19.29 -9.75
N GLU A 386 -15.16 -20.10 -8.85
CA GLU A 386 -15.79 -19.57 -7.64
C GLU A 386 -14.76 -18.98 -6.66
N ARG A 387 -15.19 -17.95 -5.92
CA ARG A 387 -14.55 -17.49 -4.69
C ARG A 387 -14.54 -18.59 -3.66
N MET A 388 -13.47 -18.61 -2.88
CA MET A 388 -13.41 -19.48 -1.73
C MET A 388 -14.37 -18.94 -0.67
N THR A 389 -15.27 -19.80 -0.19
CA THR A 389 -16.15 -19.48 0.93
C THR A 389 -15.40 -19.78 2.23
N VAL A 390 -14.95 -18.73 2.90
CA VAL A 390 -14.36 -18.80 4.23
C VAL A 390 -15.48 -18.86 5.26
N VAL A 391 -15.61 -20.01 5.92
CA VAL A 391 -16.62 -20.25 6.97
C VAL A 391 -15.97 -20.34 8.33
N GLY A 392 -16.68 -19.91 9.35
CA GLY A 392 -16.22 -20.01 10.73
C GLY A 392 -17.35 -19.81 11.71
N SER A 393 -17.06 -19.97 13.00
CA SER A 393 -17.99 -19.68 14.08
C SER A 393 -17.34 -18.92 15.21
N VAL A 394 -18.12 -18.05 15.82
CA VAL A 394 -17.73 -17.15 16.90
C VAL A 394 -18.54 -17.51 18.14
N LYS A 395 -17.87 -17.66 19.28
CA LYS A 395 -18.49 -17.92 20.58
C LYS A 395 -18.51 -16.68 21.45
N ASN A 396 -19.49 -16.61 22.35
CA ASN A 396 -19.55 -15.58 23.38
C ASN A 396 -18.32 -15.67 24.30
N PRO A 397 -18.02 -14.61 25.09
CA PRO A 397 -16.82 -14.60 25.93
C PRO A 397 -16.71 -15.73 26.95
N GLU A 398 -17.84 -16.37 27.29
CA GLU A 398 -17.86 -17.50 28.22
C GLU A 398 -17.59 -18.85 27.55
N GLY A 399 -17.45 -18.86 26.22
CA GLY A 399 -17.18 -20.05 25.41
C GLY A 399 -18.31 -21.08 25.37
N SER A 400 -19.40 -20.83 26.08
CA SER A 400 -20.51 -21.78 26.30
C SER A 400 -21.64 -21.64 25.27
N GLY A 401 -21.69 -20.52 24.54
CA GLY A 401 -22.75 -20.26 23.56
C GLY A 401 -22.25 -19.48 22.33
N PRO A 402 -23.05 -19.45 21.26
CA PRO A 402 -22.72 -18.72 20.04
C PRO A 402 -22.77 -17.19 20.24
N ALA A 403 -21.93 -16.46 19.53
CA ALA A 403 -22.00 -14.99 19.45
C ALA A 403 -22.73 -14.58 18.17
N SER A 404 -24.02 -14.26 18.31
CA SER A 404 -24.87 -13.80 17.20
C SER A 404 -24.76 -12.29 16.97
N GLY A 405 -24.96 -11.83 15.73
CA GLY A 405 -24.99 -10.41 15.38
C GLY A 405 -23.62 -9.73 15.32
N VAL A 406 -22.52 -10.48 15.38
CA VAL A 406 -21.15 -9.96 15.28
C VAL A 406 -20.90 -9.57 13.83
N ARG A 407 -20.61 -8.29 13.57
CA ARG A 407 -20.26 -7.83 12.23
C ARG A 407 -18.83 -8.27 11.90
N VAL A 408 -18.66 -8.96 10.78
CA VAL A 408 -17.39 -9.44 10.25
C VAL A 408 -17.01 -8.58 9.04
N VAL A 409 -15.78 -8.09 9.02
CA VAL A 409 -15.20 -7.31 7.91
C VAL A 409 -13.89 -7.97 7.55
N ALA A 410 -13.65 -8.37 6.30
CA ALA A 410 -12.30 -8.68 5.87
C ALA A 410 -11.67 -7.49 5.14
N GLU A 411 -10.41 -7.28 5.45
CA GLU A 411 -9.58 -6.23 4.86
C GLU A 411 -8.41 -6.91 4.14
N PRO A 412 -8.27 -6.75 2.82
CA PRO A 412 -7.13 -7.30 2.10
C PRO A 412 -5.85 -6.56 2.49
N VAL A 413 -4.96 -7.25 3.18
CA VAL A 413 -3.69 -6.72 3.70
C VAL A 413 -2.49 -7.11 2.84
N GLY A 414 -2.66 -8.08 1.94
CA GLY A 414 -1.59 -8.56 1.07
C GLY A 414 -2.10 -9.28 -0.17
N ALA A 415 -1.19 -9.47 -1.12
CA ALA A 415 -1.42 -10.21 -2.36
C ALA A 415 -0.77 -11.60 -2.28
N LEU A 416 -1.32 -12.56 -3.02
CA LEU A 416 -0.68 -13.86 -3.23
C LEU A 416 0.17 -13.85 -4.50
N ASP A 417 1.17 -14.73 -4.56
CA ASP A 417 1.99 -14.86 -5.76
C ASP A 417 1.13 -15.20 -6.99
N GLY A 418 1.37 -14.51 -8.11
CA GLY A 418 0.57 -14.61 -9.34
C GLY A 418 -0.81 -13.94 -9.29
N TYR A 419 -1.26 -13.42 -8.15
CA TYR A 419 -2.54 -12.71 -8.00
C TYR A 419 -2.32 -11.25 -7.60
N PRO A 420 -3.00 -10.28 -8.24
CA PRO A 420 -3.02 -8.93 -7.74
C PRO A 420 -3.73 -8.86 -6.38
N GLN A 421 -3.38 -7.86 -5.56
CA GLN A 421 -4.08 -7.62 -4.30
C GLN A 421 -5.59 -7.45 -4.54
N PRO A 422 -6.44 -8.15 -3.77
CA PRO A 422 -7.88 -7.97 -3.86
C PRO A 422 -8.29 -6.50 -3.65
N PRO A 423 -9.30 -6.01 -4.39
CA PRO A 423 -9.73 -4.62 -4.28
C PRO A 423 -10.42 -4.33 -2.93
N LEU A 424 -10.10 -3.19 -2.32
CA LEU A 424 -10.73 -2.73 -1.08
C LEU A 424 -12.24 -2.49 -1.24
N GLY A 425 -13.02 -2.84 -0.22
CA GLY A 425 -14.45 -2.50 -0.13
C GLY A 425 -15.39 -3.34 -1.01
N PHE A 426 -14.89 -4.45 -1.56
CA PHE A 426 -15.71 -5.38 -2.36
C PHE A 426 -16.52 -6.37 -1.52
N GLU A 427 -16.28 -6.45 -0.22
CA GLU A 427 -16.96 -7.37 0.67
C GLU A 427 -18.22 -6.75 1.27
N SER A 428 -19.30 -7.51 1.26
CA SER A 428 -20.51 -7.14 1.99
C SER A 428 -20.27 -7.39 3.50
N PRO A 429 -20.44 -6.38 4.38
CA PRO A 429 -20.37 -6.62 5.82
C PRO A 429 -21.41 -7.66 6.21
N LEU A 430 -20.95 -8.77 6.78
CA LEU A 430 -21.81 -9.87 7.21
C LEU A 430 -21.95 -9.85 8.72
N THR A 431 -23.11 -10.20 9.24
CA THR A 431 -23.30 -10.47 10.68
C THR A 431 -23.39 -11.96 10.93
N THR A 432 -22.79 -12.44 12.02
CA THR A 432 -22.96 -13.83 12.44
C THR A 432 -24.42 -14.19 12.70
N ASP A 433 -24.81 -15.40 12.34
CA ASP A 433 -26.19 -15.91 12.53
C ASP A 433 -26.50 -16.26 14.01
N SER A 434 -27.66 -16.86 14.29
CA SER A 434 -28.04 -17.28 15.65
C SER A 434 -27.12 -18.36 16.24
N ASN A 435 -26.39 -19.09 15.40
CA ASN A 435 -25.40 -20.10 15.77
C ASN A 435 -23.98 -19.52 15.85
N GLY A 436 -23.84 -18.21 15.68
CA GLY A 436 -22.54 -17.52 15.68
C GLY A 436 -21.71 -17.81 14.45
N SER A 437 -22.29 -18.37 13.40
CA SER A 437 -21.60 -18.76 12.16
C SER A 437 -21.53 -17.60 11.18
N PHE A 438 -20.47 -17.56 10.39
CA PHE A 438 -20.30 -16.63 9.25
C PHE A 438 -19.77 -17.37 8.02
N ALA A 439 -20.02 -16.79 6.85
CA ALA A 439 -19.52 -17.29 5.56
C ALA A 439 -19.19 -16.11 4.65
N LEU A 440 -17.92 -15.98 4.26
CA LEU A 440 -17.41 -14.90 3.41
C LEU A 440 -16.88 -15.47 2.10
N ALA A 441 -17.38 -15.00 0.97
CA ALA A 441 -16.81 -15.33 -0.33
C ALA A 441 -15.66 -14.38 -0.64
N LEU A 442 -14.42 -14.86 -0.59
CA LEU A 442 -13.22 -14.05 -0.73
C LEU A 442 -12.40 -14.41 -1.97
N ASP A 443 -11.79 -13.39 -2.58
CA ASP A 443 -10.81 -13.56 -3.64
C ASP A 443 -9.48 -14.08 -3.06
N PRO A 444 -8.60 -14.71 -3.86
CA PRO A 444 -7.30 -15.16 -3.38
C PRO A 444 -6.44 -13.98 -2.88
N GLY A 445 -5.93 -14.07 -1.66
CA GLY A 445 -5.22 -12.96 -1.01
C GLY A 445 -4.94 -13.20 0.48
N GLU A 446 -4.22 -12.26 1.09
CA GLU A 446 -4.03 -12.22 2.55
C GLU A 446 -5.02 -11.22 3.16
N TYR A 447 -5.76 -11.65 4.19
CA TYR A 447 -6.83 -10.86 4.80
C TYR A 447 -6.65 -10.71 6.31
N ARG A 448 -7.07 -9.56 6.83
CA ARG A 448 -7.40 -9.37 8.24
C ARG A 448 -8.92 -9.42 8.40
N LEU A 449 -9.43 -10.44 9.11
CA LEU A 449 -10.82 -10.54 9.53
C LEU A 449 -11.01 -9.78 10.84
N ASP A 450 -11.83 -8.74 10.83
CA ASP A 450 -12.23 -7.97 12.00
C ASP A 450 -13.65 -8.33 12.45
N PHE A 451 -13.78 -8.75 13.71
CA PHE A 451 -15.02 -9.11 14.36
C PHE A 451 -15.46 -7.98 15.30
N LEU A 452 -16.64 -7.43 15.03
CA LEU A 452 -17.23 -6.26 15.68
C LEU A 452 -18.52 -6.69 16.40
N PRO A 453 -18.43 -7.14 17.66
CA PRO A 453 -19.57 -7.65 18.43
C PRO A 453 -20.55 -6.57 18.92
N GLY A 454 -20.29 -5.29 18.65
CA GLY A 454 -21.10 -4.15 19.10
C GLY A 454 -20.37 -3.29 20.14
N GLU A 455 -21.11 -2.47 20.88
CA GLU A 455 -20.52 -1.47 21.79
C GLU A 455 -19.98 -2.05 23.11
N ASN A 456 -20.44 -3.25 23.50
CA ASN A 456 -20.16 -3.81 24.83
C ASN A 456 -18.99 -4.79 24.88
N LEU A 457 -18.44 -5.16 23.72
CA LEU A 457 -17.36 -6.13 23.60
C LEU A 457 -16.27 -5.58 22.68
N PRO A 458 -15.00 -5.91 22.96
CA PRO A 458 -13.89 -5.40 22.17
C PRO A 458 -13.89 -6.01 20.76
N ARG A 459 -13.27 -5.29 19.83
CA ARG A 459 -12.95 -5.83 18.51
C ARG A 459 -11.92 -6.95 18.65
N VAL A 460 -12.09 -8.00 17.87
CA VAL A 460 -11.11 -9.08 17.72
C VAL A 460 -10.73 -9.17 16.25
N SER A 461 -9.45 -9.27 15.94
CA SER A 461 -8.96 -9.45 14.57
C SER A 461 -8.33 -10.82 14.42
N ARG A 462 -8.27 -11.36 13.19
CA ARG A 462 -7.55 -12.58 12.81
C ARG A 462 -6.95 -12.44 11.41
N PHE A 463 -5.78 -13.00 11.16
CA PHE A 463 -5.20 -13.06 9.82
C PHE A 463 -5.53 -14.40 9.16
N VAL A 464 -5.90 -14.35 7.90
CA VAL A 464 -6.26 -15.53 7.10
C VAL A 464 -5.69 -15.38 5.71
N THR A 465 -4.98 -16.40 5.27
CA THR A 465 -4.52 -16.53 3.89
C THR A 465 -5.55 -17.34 3.10
N VAL A 466 -6.19 -16.71 2.12
CA VAL A 466 -7.19 -17.34 1.25
C VAL A 466 -6.48 -17.80 -0.03
N PRO A 467 -6.22 -19.10 -0.20
CA PRO A 467 -5.51 -19.59 -1.38
C PRO A 467 -6.37 -19.43 -2.65
N ALA A 468 -5.72 -19.61 -3.79
CA ALA A 468 -6.39 -19.59 -5.09
C ALA A 468 -7.51 -20.63 -5.26
N GLY A 469 -7.66 -21.62 -4.36
CA GLY A 469 -8.68 -22.68 -4.45
C GLY A 469 -8.44 -23.64 -5.63
N THR A 470 -8.41 -24.94 -5.37
CA THR A 470 -8.55 -25.96 -6.42
C THR A 470 -10.04 -26.19 -6.71
N ALA A 471 -10.38 -26.83 -7.83
CA ALA A 471 -11.78 -27.12 -8.19
C ALA A 471 -12.52 -27.95 -7.13
N ASP A 472 -11.81 -28.63 -6.23
CA ASP A 472 -12.38 -29.50 -5.20
C ASP A 472 -12.42 -28.85 -3.79
N ALA A 473 -11.86 -27.64 -3.62
CA ALA A 473 -11.76 -26.95 -2.33
C ALA A 473 -12.36 -25.55 -2.41
N GLU A 474 -13.70 -25.49 -2.40
CA GLU A 474 -14.48 -24.25 -2.45
C GLU A 474 -14.75 -23.65 -1.06
N VAL A 475 -14.54 -24.42 0.01
CA VAL A 475 -14.83 -23.99 1.38
C VAL A 475 -13.58 -24.10 2.25
N MET A 476 -13.19 -22.99 2.88
CA MET A 476 -12.16 -22.95 3.90
C MET A 476 -12.82 -22.82 5.27
N THR A 477 -12.66 -23.84 6.12
CA THR A 477 -13.21 -23.80 7.48
C THR A 477 -12.15 -23.28 8.45
N LEU A 478 -12.48 -22.16 9.10
CA LEU A 478 -11.70 -21.61 10.20
C LEU A 478 -12.10 -22.27 11.51
N ALA A 479 -11.11 -22.52 12.37
CA ALA A 479 -11.38 -22.99 13.72
C ALA A 479 -12.24 -21.97 14.48
N ALA A 480 -13.22 -22.47 15.24
CA ALA A 480 -14.05 -21.64 16.09
C ALA A 480 -13.19 -20.91 17.12
N PHE A 481 -13.53 -19.66 17.41
CA PHE A 481 -12.85 -18.88 18.45
C PHE A 481 -13.86 -18.17 19.36
N THR A 482 -13.38 -17.85 20.56
CA THR A 482 -14.15 -17.16 21.59
C THR A 482 -13.82 -15.68 21.58
N LEU A 483 -14.84 -14.82 21.61
CA LEU A 483 -14.63 -13.38 21.82
C LEU A 483 -13.98 -13.13 23.18
N SER A 484 -13.17 -12.09 23.28
CA SER A 484 -12.60 -11.70 24.57
C SER A 484 -13.62 -10.93 25.41
N ARG A 485 -13.49 -11.03 26.74
CA ARG A 485 -14.20 -10.11 27.64
C ARG A 485 -13.68 -8.69 27.46
N GLY A 486 -14.54 -7.72 27.71
CA GLY A 486 -14.22 -6.30 27.62
C GLY A 486 -14.21 -5.61 28.98
N ARG A 487 -13.37 -4.60 29.14
CA ARG A 487 -13.56 -3.55 30.15
C ARG A 487 -13.88 -2.24 29.46
N SER A 488 -14.84 -1.51 30.00
CA SER A 488 -15.08 -0.14 29.59
C SER A 488 -13.94 0.75 30.08
N LEU A 489 -13.53 1.65 29.20
CA LEU A 489 -12.60 2.72 29.45
C LEU A 489 -13.26 4.02 28.99
N SER A 490 -13.01 5.09 29.73
CA SER A 490 -13.49 6.43 29.40
C SER A 490 -12.35 7.43 29.52
N GLY A 491 -12.54 8.62 28.99
CA GLY A 491 -11.57 9.68 29.16
C GLY A 491 -12.06 10.97 28.54
N ARG A 492 -11.24 12.01 28.68
CA ARG A 492 -11.44 13.30 28.05
C ARG A 492 -10.23 13.66 27.21
N ILE A 493 -10.49 14.29 26.07
CA ILE A 493 -9.49 14.78 25.14
C ILE A 493 -9.48 16.30 25.21
N THR A 494 -8.32 16.85 25.53
CA THR A 494 -8.10 18.29 25.61
C THR A 494 -6.99 18.69 24.65
N LEU A 495 -7.01 19.94 24.20
CA LEU A 495 -5.92 20.55 23.45
C LEU A 495 -5.60 21.92 24.05
N PRO A 496 -4.43 22.51 23.74
CA PRO A 496 -4.13 23.87 24.15
C PRO A 496 -5.21 24.82 23.61
N PRO A 497 -5.72 25.76 24.42
CA PRO A 497 -6.72 26.72 23.96
C PRO A 497 -6.22 27.50 22.75
N ASP A 498 -6.99 27.47 21.67
CA ASP A 498 -6.74 28.21 20.43
C ASP A 498 -8.02 28.95 20.03
N PRO A 499 -8.05 30.29 20.06
CA PRO A 499 -9.25 31.06 19.73
C PRO A 499 -9.85 30.77 18.35
N ALA A 500 -9.03 30.32 17.39
CA ALA A 500 -9.47 30.03 16.03
C ALA A 500 -9.94 28.58 15.83
N LEU A 501 -9.44 27.64 16.64
CA LEU A 501 -9.64 26.19 16.42
C LEU A 501 -10.34 25.48 17.58
N ALA A 502 -10.02 25.84 18.82
CA ALA A 502 -10.61 25.27 20.04
C ALA A 502 -10.49 26.28 21.21
N PRO A 503 -11.38 27.28 21.28
CA PRO A 503 -11.29 28.35 22.27
C PRO A 503 -11.35 27.83 23.71
N ASP A 504 -12.10 26.76 23.93
CA ASP A 504 -12.28 26.15 25.26
C ASP A 504 -11.25 25.05 25.57
N GLY A 505 -10.28 24.79 24.68
CA GLY A 505 -9.28 23.73 24.82
C GLY A 505 -9.86 22.31 24.77
N ILE A 506 -11.05 22.14 24.17
CA ILE A 506 -11.77 20.87 24.09
C ILE A 506 -11.67 20.29 22.68
N ALA A 507 -11.25 19.03 22.57
CA ALA A 507 -11.23 18.32 21.30
C ALA A 507 -12.57 17.60 21.10
N ALA A 508 -13.60 18.34 20.68
CA ALA A 508 -14.90 17.78 20.36
C ALA A 508 -14.88 17.02 19.03
N ASN A 509 -15.65 15.94 18.93
CA ASN A 509 -15.75 15.10 17.71
C ASN A 509 -14.41 14.54 17.21
N ALA A 510 -13.43 14.40 18.11
CA ALA A 510 -12.14 13.82 17.80
C ALA A 510 -12.27 12.30 17.64
N SER A 511 -11.71 11.75 16.57
CA SER A 511 -11.60 10.31 16.39
C SER A 511 -10.50 9.77 17.30
N VAL A 512 -10.80 8.74 18.08
CA VAL A 512 -9.86 8.03 18.97
C VAL A 512 -9.79 6.58 18.56
N ARG A 513 -8.58 6.07 18.33
CA ARG A 513 -8.33 4.70 17.87
C ARG A 513 -7.25 4.06 18.73
N PHE A 514 -7.59 2.94 19.38
CA PHE A 514 -6.65 2.17 20.20
C PHE A 514 -6.11 1.02 19.38
N PHE A 515 -4.80 0.91 19.31
CA PHE A 515 -4.09 -0.14 18.61
C PHE A 515 -3.27 -0.97 19.59
N ARG A 516 -3.14 -2.26 19.31
CA ARG A 516 -2.07 -3.11 19.85
C ARG A 516 -1.00 -3.24 18.78
N VAL A 517 0.24 -2.95 19.11
CA VAL A 517 1.40 -3.18 18.25
C VAL A 517 1.90 -4.59 18.48
N VAL A 518 2.04 -5.37 17.41
CA VAL A 518 2.40 -6.78 17.48
C VAL A 518 3.39 -7.13 16.37
N THR A 519 3.94 -8.35 16.41
CA THR A 519 4.71 -8.93 15.31
C THR A 519 3.98 -10.16 14.80
N VAL A 520 3.58 -10.16 13.52
CA VAL A 520 2.91 -11.30 12.87
C VAL A 520 3.79 -11.78 11.71
N GLY A 521 4.15 -13.07 11.70
CA GLY A 521 5.03 -13.61 10.65
C GLY A 521 6.39 -12.90 10.53
N GLY A 522 6.91 -12.35 11.64
CA GLY A 522 8.16 -11.58 11.66
C GLY A 522 8.04 -10.13 11.16
N ARG A 523 6.84 -9.66 10.82
CA ARG A 523 6.57 -8.28 10.39
C ARG A 523 5.87 -7.49 11.50
N PRO A 524 6.26 -6.22 11.75
CA PRO A 524 5.55 -5.38 12.71
C PRO A 524 4.18 -4.99 12.13
N GLU A 525 3.13 -5.24 12.90
CA GLU A 525 1.74 -5.01 12.53
C GLU A 525 1.01 -4.23 13.63
N SER A 526 -0.10 -3.59 13.27
CA SER A 526 -0.99 -2.95 14.24
C SER A 526 -2.41 -3.50 14.14
N ILE A 527 -2.98 -3.83 15.30
CA ILE A 527 -4.34 -4.34 15.42
C ILE A 527 -5.19 -3.25 16.05
N LEU A 528 -6.19 -2.76 15.34
CA LEU A 528 -7.20 -1.88 15.92
C LEU A 528 -7.98 -2.69 16.97
N LEU A 529 -7.97 -2.26 18.22
CA LEU A 529 -8.74 -2.87 19.31
C LEU A 529 -10.08 -2.18 19.53
N ALA A 530 -10.12 -0.88 19.26
CA ALA A 530 -11.28 -0.05 19.51
C ALA A 530 -11.18 1.27 18.73
N GLN A 531 -12.35 1.80 18.35
CA GLN A 531 -12.48 3.12 17.78
C GLN A 531 -13.72 3.81 18.36
N THR A 532 -13.61 5.09 18.66
CA THR A 532 -14.70 5.91 19.20
C THR A 532 -14.52 7.37 18.77
N VAL A 533 -15.49 8.20 19.08
CA VAL A 533 -15.48 9.64 18.81
C VAL A 533 -15.81 10.38 20.10
N SER A 534 -15.10 11.46 20.38
CA SER A 534 -15.42 12.29 21.55
C SER A 534 -16.69 13.12 21.33
N ASP A 535 -17.44 13.33 22.40
CA ASP A 535 -18.62 14.19 22.40
C ASP A 535 -18.26 15.68 22.36
N SER A 536 -19.28 16.55 22.42
CA SER A 536 -19.09 18.01 22.43
C SER A 536 -18.30 18.55 23.63
N THR A 537 -18.12 17.74 24.68
CA THR A 537 -17.34 18.09 25.89
C THR A 537 -15.93 17.49 25.86
N GLY A 538 -15.58 16.79 24.77
CA GLY A 538 -14.33 16.09 24.56
C GLY A 538 -14.27 14.74 25.28
N ARG A 539 -15.37 14.24 25.84
CA ARG A 539 -15.39 12.94 26.52
C ARG A 539 -15.58 11.82 25.52
N TYR A 540 -14.91 10.70 25.75
CA TYR A 540 -15.05 9.50 24.96
C TYR A 540 -15.19 8.27 25.86
N SER A 541 -15.78 7.20 25.33
CA SER A 541 -15.78 5.89 25.96
C SER A 541 -15.61 4.79 24.92
N THR A 542 -14.97 3.70 25.33
CA THR A 542 -14.76 2.53 24.49
C THR A 542 -14.56 1.26 25.33
N VAL A 543 -14.49 0.10 24.69
CA VAL A 543 -14.27 -1.20 25.34
C VAL A 543 -13.00 -1.83 24.79
N LEU A 544 -12.09 -2.21 25.69
CA LEU A 544 -10.84 -2.90 25.34
C LEU A 544 -10.82 -4.31 25.94
N PRO A 545 -10.06 -5.25 25.34
CA PRO A 545 -9.91 -6.60 25.89
C PRO A 545 -9.41 -6.59 27.34
N THR A 546 -9.90 -7.54 28.14
CA THR A 546 -9.48 -7.73 29.54
C THR A 546 -9.57 -9.20 29.93
N ARG A 547 -8.83 -9.59 30.97
CA ARG A 547 -8.98 -10.89 31.62
C ARG A 547 -9.19 -10.75 33.12
#